data_AF-A0A517QF55-F1
#
_entry.id   AF-A0A517QF55-F1
#
_cell.length_a   1.000
_cell.length_b   1.000
_cell.length_c   1.000
_cell.angle_alpha   90.00
_cell.angle_beta   90.00
_cell.angle_gamma   90.00
#
_symmetry.space_group_name_H-M   'P 1'
#
loop_
_entity.id
_entity.type
_entity.pdbx_description
1 polymer ?
#
loop_
_entity_poly.entity_id
_entity_poly.type
_entity_poly.pdbx_seq_one_letter_code
_entity_poly.pdbx_strand_id
1 'polypeptide(L)'
;MSVSYILTPVTPQLLEWGRECGVPISRETPAGHTVSRTDLEKVLQSLDGFTGVVRGSEEDFTATVASEEMVNWEYESDDPLLNQAFGGPHTSPKESADIYRLHPPDQSPSLSFQGHVTLIVWLASKLASTCGPQAAFFLPDQETPVWKEPWVELRE
;
A
#
# COMPACT_ATOMS: atom_id res chain seq x y z
N MET A 1 -13.89 4.53 2.27
CA MET A 1 -13.40 3.15 2.45
C MET A 1 -11.89 3.21 2.53
N SER A 2 -11.29 2.78 3.64
CA SER A 2 -9.84 2.59 3.71
C SER A 2 -9.53 1.22 3.13
N VAL A 3 -8.66 1.16 2.13
CA VAL A 3 -8.23 -0.11 1.55
C VAL A 3 -6.79 -0.34 1.96
N SER A 4 -6.51 -1.53 2.49
CA SER A 4 -5.14 -1.97 2.77
C SER A 4 -4.57 -2.71 1.56
N TYR A 5 -3.53 -2.13 0.95
CA TYR A 5 -2.81 -2.72 -0.19
C TYR A 5 -1.39 -3.08 0.20
N ILE A 6 -0.92 -4.26 -0.18
CA ILE A 6 0.48 -4.63 -0.09
C ILE A 6 1.12 -4.54 -1.46
N LEU A 7 2.25 -3.85 -1.58
CA LEU A 7 3.14 -3.91 -2.74
C LEU A 7 4.45 -4.61 -2.39
N THR A 8 4.92 -5.49 -3.25
CA THR A 8 6.20 -6.19 -3.09
C THR A 8 6.94 -6.25 -4.43
N PRO A 9 8.28 -6.20 -4.46
CA PRO A 9 9.01 -6.37 -5.72
C PRO A 9 8.69 -7.72 -6.36
N VAL A 10 8.60 -7.75 -7.69
CA VAL A 10 8.50 -9.01 -8.43
C VAL A 10 9.86 -9.70 -8.37
N THR A 11 9.99 -10.73 -7.54
CA THR A 11 11.19 -11.55 -7.39
C THR A 11 11.09 -12.84 -8.22
N PRO A 12 12.23 -13.52 -8.49
CA PRO A 12 12.21 -14.85 -9.14
C PRO A 12 11.31 -15.86 -8.40
N GLN A 13 11.32 -15.84 -7.07
CA GLN A 13 10.47 -16.70 -6.25
C GLN A 13 8.99 -16.40 -6.44
N LEU A 14 8.62 -15.12 -6.52
CA LEU A 14 7.23 -14.71 -6.76
C LEU A 14 6.75 -15.08 -8.17
N LEU A 15 7.64 -15.01 -9.17
CA LEU A 15 7.38 -15.46 -10.54
C LEU A 15 7.13 -16.96 -10.61
N GLU A 16 7.94 -17.75 -9.93
CA GLU A 16 7.79 -19.20 -9.85
C GLU A 16 6.47 -19.59 -9.18
N TRP A 17 6.19 -18.99 -8.02
CA TRP A 17 4.93 -19.18 -7.29
C TRP A 17 3.71 -18.76 -8.13
N GLY A 18 3.75 -17.60 -8.77
CA GLY A 18 2.67 -17.10 -9.61
C GLY A 18 2.32 -18.07 -10.75
N ARG A 19 3.35 -18.67 -11.37
CA ARG A 19 3.15 -19.73 -12.38
C ARG A 19 2.48 -20.97 -11.81
N GLU A 20 2.89 -21.44 -10.64
CA GLU A 20 2.31 -22.62 -9.99
C GLU A 20 0.85 -22.41 -9.63
N CYS A 21 0.49 -21.20 -9.21
CA CYS A 21 -0.88 -20.83 -8.82
C CYS A 21 -1.73 -20.28 -9.98
N GLY A 22 -1.21 -20.20 -11.21
CA GLY A 22 -1.93 -19.63 -12.36
C GLY A 22 -2.22 -18.13 -12.27
N VAL A 23 -1.47 -17.40 -11.43
CA VAL A 23 -1.53 -15.94 -11.32
C VAL A 23 -0.76 -15.32 -12.50
N PRO A 24 -1.30 -14.29 -13.19
CA PRO A 24 -0.68 -13.72 -14.39
C PRO A 24 0.55 -12.85 -14.07
N ILE A 25 1.62 -13.47 -13.57
CA ILE A 25 2.94 -12.86 -13.42
C ILE A 25 3.84 -13.43 -14.53
N SER A 26 4.17 -12.62 -15.53
CA SER A 26 4.89 -13.07 -16.73
C SER A 26 6.38 -13.32 -16.45
N ARG A 27 6.96 -14.36 -17.07
CA ARG A 27 8.42 -14.58 -17.06
C ARG A 27 9.23 -13.46 -17.75
N GLU A 28 8.56 -12.66 -18.57
CA GLU A 28 9.15 -11.50 -19.23
C GLU A 28 9.22 -10.28 -18.30
N THR A 29 8.53 -10.33 -17.16
CA THR A 29 8.61 -9.29 -16.14
C THR A 29 9.99 -9.35 -15.49
N PRO A 30 10.86 -8.33 -15.68
CA PRO A 30 12.18 -8.32 -15.05
C PRO A 30 12.04 -8.25 -13.53
N ALA A 31 13.07 -8.70 -12.83
CA ALA A 31 13.12 -8.58 -11.37
C ALA A 31 13.09 -7.10 -10.96
N GLY A 32 12.20 -6.77 -10.02
CA GLY A 32 12.24 -5.49 -9.31
C GLY A 32 13.26 -5.50 -8.19
N HIS A 33 13.49 -4.34 -7.58
CA HIS A 33 14.21 -4.25 -6.32
C HIS A 33 13.35 -3.70 -5.19
N THR A 34 13.81 -4.00 -4.00
CA THR A 34 13.26 -3.56 -2.73
C THR A 34 13.24 -2.03 -2.64
N VAL A 35 12.07 -1.43 -2.43
CA VAL A 35 11.93 0.02 -2.24
C VAL A 35 12.71 0.45 -0.99
N SER A 36 13.65 1.37 -1.16
CA SER A 36 14.34 2.06 -0.05
C SER A 36 13.60 3.33 0.37
N ARG A 37 13.95 3.86 1.54
CA ARG A 37 13.47 5.18 1.98
C ARG A 37 13.78 6.26 0.95
N THR A 38 14.99 6.27 0.41
CA THR A 38 15.42 7.22 -0.61
C THR A 38 14.59 7.14 -1.89
N ASP A 39 14.21 5.93 -2.32
CA ASP A 39 13.36 5.76 -3.50
C ASP A 39 11.96 6.32 -3.26
N LEU A 40 11.40 6.05 -2.06
CA LEU A 40 10.10 6.59 -1.68
C LEU A 40 10.13 8.12 -1.58
N GLU A 41 11.17 8.71 -0.97
CA GLU A 41 11.34 10.16 -0.91
C GLU A 41 11.35 10.80 -2.31
N LYS A 42 12.07 10.21 -3.27
CA LYS A 42 12.09 10.68 -4.67
C LYS A 42 10.70 10.59 -5.31
N VAL A 43 10.00 9.48 -5.09
CA VAL A 43 8.63 9.30 -5.62
C VAL A 43 7.70 10.37 -5.05
N LEU A 44 7.71 10.58 -3.74
CA LEU A 44 6.84 11.57 -3.09
C LEU A 44 7.17 13.00 -3.52
N GLN A 45 8.45 13.35 -3.67
CA GLN A 45 8.88 14.65 -4.19
C GLN A 45 8.45 14.91 -5.65
N SER A 46 8.12 13.85 -6.41
CA SER A 46 7.65 13.96 -7.79
C SER A 46 6.13 14.17 -7.92
N LEU A 47 5.40 14.22 -6.81
CA LEU A 47 3.95 14.36 -6.78
C LEU A 47 3.55 15.83 -6.60
N ASP A 48 3.32 16.52 -7.72
CA ASP A 48 2.80 17.89 -7.71
C ASP A 48 1.41 17.94 -7.04
N GLY A 49 1.22 18.89 -6.13
CA GLY A 49 -0.05 19.07 -5.39
C GLY A 49 -0.22 18.12 -4.20
N PHE A 50 0.84 17.43 -3.77
CA PHE A 50 0.86 16.58 -2.58
C PHE A 50 2.00 16.95 -1.64
N THR A 51 1.75 16.80 -0.36
CA THR A 51 2.76 16.87 0.69
C THR A 51 3.04 15.48 1.23
N GLY A 52 4.32 15.13 1.40
CA GLY A 52 4.75 13.83 1.89
C GLY A 52 5.81 13.95 2.97
N VAL A 53 5.72 13.11 3.99
CA VAL A 53 6.72 13.01 5.07
C VAL A 53 7.13 11.56 5.22
N VAL A 54 8.44 11.29 5.12
CA VAL A 54 9.02 9.95 5.33
C VAL A 54 9.87 9.98 6.61
N ARG A 55 9.75 8.95 7.45
CA ARG A 55 10.47 8.80 8.73
C ARG A 55 11.06 7.40 8.83
N GLY A 56 12.23 7.29 9.46
CA GLY A 56 12.90 6.01 9.71
C GLY A 56 14.26 5.91 9.00
N SER A 57 14.72 4.68 8.84
CA SER A 57 15.97 4.30 8.18
C SER A 57 15.74 3.89 6.73
N GLU A 58 16.81 3.58 5.98
CA GLU A 58 16.68 3.16 4.57
C GLU A 58 15.85 1.89 4.36
N GLU A 59 15.87 0.96 5.32
CA GLU A 59 15.24 -0.35 5.19
C GLU A 59 14.02 -0.54 6.09
N ASP A 60 13.81 0.36 7.05
CA ASP A 60 12.69 0.39 7.98
C ASP A 60 12.16 1.82 8.11
N PHE A 61 11.03 2.08 7.44
CA PHE A 61 10.46 3.41 7.31
C PHE A 61 8.93 3.42 7.28
N THR A 62 8.39 4.59 7.57
CA THR A 62 6.97 4.93 7.42
C THR A 62 6.84 6.24 6.66
N ALA A 63 5.74 6.41 5.95
CA ALA A 63 5.43 7.67 5.29
C ALA A 63 3.94 7.99 5.34
N THR A 64 3.64 9.27 5.31
CA THR A 64 2.29 9.78 5.08
C THR A 64 2.36 10.74 3.90
N VAL A 65 1.39 10.63 2.99
CA VAL A 65 1.20 11.54 1.87
C VAL A 65 -0.24 12.02 1.82
N ALA A 66 -0.43 13.30 1.56
CA ALA A 66 -1.74 13.93 1.51
C ALA A 66 -1.79 15.02 0.44
N SER A 67 -2.94 15.17 -0.22
CA SER A 67 -3.18 16.25 -1.18
C SER A 67 -3.12 17.61 -0.50
N GLU A 68 -2.59 18.62 -1.19
CA GLU A 68 -2.68 20.02 -0.78
C GLU A 68 -4.13 20.55 -0.90
N GLU A 69 -4.92 19.98 -1.80
CA GLU A 69 -6.35 20.24 -1.90
C GLU A 69 -7.07 19.70 -0.66
N MET A 70 -7.80 20.58 0.01
CA MET A 70 -8.61 20.27 1.19
C MET A 70 -10.10 20.25 0.83
N VAL A 71 -10.83 19.29 1.39
CA VAL A 71 -12.29 19.17 1.23
C VAL A 71 -12.98 19.37 2.56
N ASN A 72 -14.09 20.09 2.52
CA ASN A 72 -14.98 20.22 3.67
C ASN A 72 -15.99 19.09 3.66
N TRP A 73 -16.25 18.53 4.83
CA TRP A 73 -17.25 17.50 5.02
C TRP A 73 -17.85 17.63 6.42
N GLU A 74 -19.02 17.04 6.60
CA GLU A 74 -19.71 16.99 7.89
C GLU A 74 -20.00 15.53 8.22
N TYR A 75 -19.72 15.15 9.46
CA TYR A 75 -19.98 13.80 9.92
C TYR A 75 -21.49 13.63 10.12
N GLU A 76 -22.08 12.68 9.42
CA GLU A 76 -23.48 12.29 9.59
C GLU A 76 -23.55 10.81 9.98
N SER A 77 -24.20 10.54 11.11
CA SER A 77 -24.50 9.20 11.61
C SER A 77 -25.94 9.14 12.11
N ASP A 78 -26.54 7.95 12.08
CA ASP A 78 -27.84 7.72 12.72
C ASP A 78 -27.73 7.68 14.26
N ASP A 79 -26.51 7.60 14.82
CA ASP A 79 -26.25 7.63 16.26
C ASP A 79 -26.06 9.07 16.77
N PRO A 80 -26.96 9.59 17.63
CA PRO A 80 -26.86 10.93 18.20
C PRO A 80 -25.58 11.17 19.01
N LEU A 81 -25.02 10.14 19.66
CA LEU A 81 -23.79 10.26 20.44
C LEU A 81 -22.58 10.48 19.53
N LEU A 82 -22.56 9.82 18.37
CA LEU A 82 -21.49 10.02 17.39
C LEU A 82 -21.58 11.40 16.74
N ASN A 83 -22.79 11.88 16.43
CA ASN A 83 -22.96 13.26 15.96
C ASN A 83 -22.59 14.30 17.03
N GLN A 84 -22.82 14.00 18.32
CA GLN A 84 -22.40 14.90 19.39
C GLN A 84 -20.87 14.95 19.55
N ALA A 85 -20.18 13.83 19.37
CA ALA A 85 -18.74 13.74 19.52
C ALA A 85 -17.96 14.20 18.29
N PHE A 86 -18.49 13.94 17.10
CA PHE A 86 -17.79 14.10 15.82
C PHE A 86 -18.55 14.96 14.80
N GLY A 87 -19.75 15.45 15.11
CA GLY A 87 -20.52 16.32 14.21
C GLY A 87 -19.91 17.71 14.05
N GLY A 88 -20.49 18.48 13.12
CA GLY A 88 -20.00 19.80 12.73
C GLY A 88 -19.04 19.78 11.54
N PRO A 89 -18.63 20.97 11.06
CA PRO A 89 -17.82 21.09 9.86
C PRO A 89 -16.37 20.65 10.11
N HIS A 90 -15.90 19.74 9.26
CA HIS A 90 -14.53 19.26 9.22
C HIS A 90 -13.87 19.65 7.91
N THR A 91 -12.54 19.69 7.93
CA THR A 91 -11.73 19.88 6.74
C THR A 91 -10.59 18.87 6.78
N SER A 92 -10.40 18.12 5.70
CA SER A 92 -9.31 17.17 5.55
C SER A 92 -8.74 17.23 4.14
N PRO A 93 -7.53 16.68 3.89
CA PRO A 93 -7.05 16.45 2.54
C PRO A 93 -8.08 15.65 1.74
N LYS A 94 -8.21 15.98 0.45
CA LYS A 94 -9.05 15.24 -0.49
C LYS A 94 -8.61 13.79 -0.64
N GLU A 95 -7.30 13.58 -0.70
CA GLU A 95 -6.69 12.26 -0.79
C GLU A 95 -5.55 12.16 0.21
N SER A 96 -5.46 11.01 0.88
CA SER A 96 -4.31 10.70 1.73
C SER A 96 -4.02 9.21 1.70
N ALA A 97 -2.76 8.88 1.94
CA ALA A 97 -2.32 7.51 2.14
C ALA A 97 -1.18 7.45 3.16
N ASP A 98 -1.25 6.45 4.03
CA ASP A 98 -0.17 6.04 4.90
C ASP A 98 0.53 4.82 4.31
N ILE A 99 1.85 4.78 4.46
CA ILE A 99 2.73 3.79 3.88
C ILE A 99 3.62 3.23 5.00
N TYR A 100 3.61 1.92 5.15
CA TYR A 100 4.40 1.21 6.16
C TYR A 100 5.30 0.20 5.50
N ARG A 101 6.58 0.20 5.88
CA ARG A 101 7.47 -0.87 5.50
C ARG A 101 7.17 -2.13 6.30
N LEU A 102 6.81 -3.21 5.59
CA LEU A 102 6.69 -4.54 6.18
C LEU A 102 7.98 -5.31 5.92
N HIS A 103 8.65 -5.71 7.00
CA HIS A 103 9.87 -6.51 6.95
C HIS A 103 9.74 -7.81 7.76
N PRO A 104 8.90 -8.78 7.34
CA PRO A 104 8.82 -10.07 8.01
C PRO A 104 10.12 -10.86 7.81
N PRO A 105 10.62 -11.58 8.84
CA PRO A 105 11.69 -12.54 8.66
C PRO A 105 11.32 -13.57 7.58
N ASP A 106 12.29 -13.94 6.75
CA ASP A 106 12.16 -14.94 5.68
C ASP A 106 11.20 -14.58 4.52
N GLN A 107 10.78 -13.32 4.41
CA GLN A 107 9.91 -12.86 3.33
C GLN A 107 10.54 -11.69 2.55
N SER A 108 10.14 -11.56 1.28
CA SER A 108 10.49 -10.39 0.49
C SER A 108 9.82 -9.16 1.12
N PRO A 109 10.58 -8.13 1.52
CA PRO A 109 9.99 -7.06 2.28
C PRO A 109 9.07 -6.21 1.39
N SER A 110 7.90 -5.85 1.91
CA SER A 110 6.77 -5.26 1.19
C SER A 110 6.33 -3.92 1.78
N LEU A 111 5.50 -3.17 1.08
CA LEU A 111 4.93 -1.90 1.53
C LEU A 111 3.45 -2.10 1.75
N SER A 112 2.95 -1.76 2.94
CA SER A 112 1.53 -1.67 3.23
C SER A 112 1.06 -0.23 3.01
N PHE A 113 0.01 -0.05 2.22
CA PHE A 113 -0.64 1.22 1.97
C PHE A 113 -2.03 1.21 2.57
N GLN A 114 -2.42 2.30 3.23
CA GLN A 114 -3.75 2.51 3.75
C GLN A 114 -4.24 3.89 3.36
N GLY A 115 -5.41 3.98 2.72
CA GLY A 115 -6.00 5.27 2.34
C GLY A 115 -6.67 5.26 0.97
N HIS A 116 -6.55 6.38 0.26
CA HIS A 116 -7.25 6.63 -1.00
C HIS A 116 -6.70 5.76 -2.15
N VAL A 117 -7.56 4.92 -2.74
CA VAL A 117 -7.15 3.92 -3.74
C VAL A 117 -6.45 4.52 -4.96
N THR A 118 -6.94 5.65 -5.48
CA THR A 118 -6.37 6.29 -6.67
C THR A 118 -4.94 6.74 -6.40
N LEU A 119 -4.69 7.32 -5.22
CA LEU A 119 -3.37 7.75 -4.79
C LEU A 119 -2.44 6.55 -4.62
N ILE A 120 -2.92 5.46 -4.03
CA ILE A 120 -2.16 4.21 -3.87
C ILE A 120 -1.75 3.61 -5.23
N VAL A 121 -2.67 3.53 -6.19
CA VAL A 121 -2.38 3.02 -7.55
C VAL A 121 -1.35 3.90 -8.24
N TRP A 122 -1.44 5.22 -8.07
CA TRP A 122 -0.49 6.14 -8.67
C TRP A 122 0.92 6.01 -8.05
N LEU A 123 1.00 5.93 -6.72
CA LEU A 123 2.24 5.64 -5.99
C LEU A 123 2.87 4.32 -6.46
N ALA A 124 2.07 3.27 -6.59
CA ALA A 124 2.52 1.97 -7.10
C ALA A 124 3.14 2.07 -8.49
N SER A 125 2.50 2.83 -9.40
CA SER A 125 3.00 3.05 -10.76
C SER A 125 4.33 3.82 -10.77
N LYS A 126 4.46 4.87 -9.96
CA LYS A 126 5.71 5.63 -9.84
C LYS A 126 6.83 4.78 -9.24
N LEU A 127 6.53 4.03 -8.19
CA LEU A 127 7.46 3.07 -7.60
C LEU A 127 7.89 2.01 -8.62
N ALA A 128 6.98 1.49 -9.45
CA ALA A 128 7.33 0.54 -10.48
C ALA A 128 8.29 1.14 -11.54
N SER A 129 8.16 2.42 -11.84
CA SER A 129 9.08 3.13 -12.76
C SER A 129 10.47 3.36 -12.17
N THR A 130 10.57 3.56 -10.85
CA THR A 130 11.84 3.80 -10.15
C THR A 130 12.53 2.48 -9.78
N CYS A 131 11.76 1.53 -9.26
CA CYS A 131 12.26 0.32 -8.63
C CYS A 131 12.13 -0.95 -9.49
N GLY A 132 11.55 -0.82 -10.68
CA GLY A 132 11.15 -1.95 -11.51
C GLY A 132 9.83 -2.58 -11.05
N PRO A 133 9.36 -3.64 -11.71
CA PRO A 133 8.02 -4.19 -11.51
C PRO A 133 7.68 -4.53 -10.06
N GLN A 134 6.47 -4.16 -9.64
CA GLN A 134 5.92 -4.42 -8.31
C GLN A 134 4.64 -5.26 -8.45
N ALA A 135 4.47 -6.24 -7.59
CA ALA A 135 3.24 -7.00 -7.44
C ALA A 135 2.38 -6.38 -6.34
N ALA A 136 1.06 -6.34 -6.55
CA ALA A 136 0.09 -5.78 -5.62
C ALA A 136 -0.88 -6.85 -5.12
N PHE A 137 -1.19 -6.80 -3.82
CA PHE A 137 -2.13 -7.69 -3.16
C PHE A 137 -3.07 -6.88 -2.28
N PHE A 138 -4.34 -7.29 -2.23
CA PHE A 138 -5.28 -6.76 -1.26
C PHE A 138 -5.18 -7.56 0.02
N LEU A 139 -5.16 -6.89 1.16
CA LEU A 139 -5.50 -7.54 2.41
C LEU A 139 -7.03 -7.47 2.57
N PRO A 140 -7.73 -8.61 2.73
CA PRO A 140 -9.06 -8.61 3.32
C PRO A 140 -8.99 -7.94 4.70
N ASP A 141 -10.12 -7.40 5.15
CA ASP A 141 -10.25 -6.90 6.52
C ASP A 141 -9.75 -7.97 7.51
N GLN A 142 -9.22 -7.55 8.67
CA GLN A 142 -8.28 -8.30 9.53
C GLN A 142 -8.71 -9.71 9.97
N GLU A 143 -9.94 -10.13 9.68
CA GLU A 143 -10.50 -11.44 10.01
C GLU A 143 -9.98 -12.59 9.14
N THR A 144 -9.42 -12.33 7.95
CA THR A 144 -8.81 -13.38 7.09
C THR A 144 -7.53 -12.90 6.39
N PRO A 145 -6.36 -12.91 7.06
CA PRO A 145 -5.11 -12.72 6.35
C PRO A 145 -4.91 -13.89 5.37
N VAL A 146 -4.83 -13.58 4.07
CA VAL A 146 -4.59 -14.51 2.93
C VAL A 146 -3.34 -15.39 3.14
N TRP A 147 -2.46 -15.02 4.08
CA TRP A 147 -1.20 -15.67 4.39
C TRP A 147 -1.31 -16.76 5.49
N LYS A 148 -2.48 -16.95 6.11
CA LYS A 148 -2.68 -17.90 7.23
C LYS A 148 -3.60 -19.09 6.93
N GLU A 149 -3.81 -19.45 5.67
CA GLU A 149 -4.39 -20.77 5.39
C GLU A 149 -3.27 -21.83 5.35
N PRO A 150 -3.34 -22.89 6.17
CA PRO A 150 -2.52 -24.06 5.94
C PRO A 150 -3.05 -24.72 4.67
N TRP A 151 -2.35 -24.51 3.55
CA TRP A 151 -2.70 -25.16 2.30
C TRP A 151 -2.66 -26.67 2.52
N VAL A 152 -3.84 -27.28 2.47
CA VAL A 152 -4.03 -28.72 2.57
C VAL A 152 -3.12 -29.37 1.54
N GLU A 153 -2.21 -30.22 1.98
CA GLU A 153 -1.48 -31.14 1.10
C GLU A 153 -2.52 -31.87 0.25
N LEU A 154 -2.55 -31.57 -1.05
CA LEU A 154 -3.30 -32.36 -2.01
C LEU A 154 -2.73 -33.78 -1.96
N ARG A 155 -3.42 -34.66 -1.24
CA ARG A 155 -3.17 -36.09 -1.32
C ARG A 155 -3.64 -36.59 -2.68
N GLU A 156 -2.77 -37.40 -3.27
CA GLU A 156 -2.83 -38.06 -4.59
C GLU A 156 -4.18 -38.69 -4.94
#